data_AF-A0A1H7STT5-F1
#
_entry.id   AF-A0A1H7STT5-F1
#
_cell.length_a   1.000
_cell.length_b   1.000
_cell.length_c   1.000
_cell.angle_alpha   90.00
_cell.angle_beta   90.00
_cell.angle_gamma   90.00
#
_symmetry.space_group_name_H-M   'P 1'
#
loop_
_entity.id
_entity.type
_entity.pdbx_description
1 polymer ?
#
loop_
_entity_poly.entity_id
_entity_poly.type
_entity_poly.pdbx_seq_one_letter_code
_entity_poly.pdbx_strand_id
1 'polypeptide(L)'
;MNLLSQYIVASAHLYGVVPKEVVADIYNDQNEEQVTLEDVETNFLENRQAIEKAFVYLEDEHFAHDTILTFDGLAAMLEKQAGKPRYIPEKNELLKYVDDFYFEQNAAYTTLYDYVLENLVDGDSFRATAVCEDVQGMIEVNTRFKALMNVFTDRGVTFKGRKQKETVSRMIKALQNNVRLWDNNGHTNKELKEQGYNLSSHSSKVSGTSQTKKLGRNDPCHCGSGKKYKKCCINKDQQKKAR
;
A
#
# COMPACT_ATOMS: atom_id res chain seq x y z
N MET A 1 21.98 12.81 3.24
CA MET A 1 22.05 11.45 2.65
C MET A 1 22.80 11.53 1.34
N ASN A 2 23.70 10.59 1.06
CA ASN A 2 24.31 10.44 -0.26
C ASN A 2 23.26 9.96 -1.30
N LEU A 3 23.64 9.90 -2.57
CA LEU A 3 22.68 9.59 -3.64
C LEU A 3 22.09 8.18 -3.50
N LEU A 4 22.92 7.15 -3.24
CA LEU A 4 22.42 5.78 -3.10
C LEU A 4 21.43 5.63 -1.93
N SER A 5 21.69 6.32 -0.80
CA SER A 5 20.73 6.39 0.32
C SER A 5 19.42 7.07 -0.07
N GLN A 6 19.47 8.10 -0.92
CA GLN A 6 18.25 8.73 -1.46
C GLN A 6 17.46 7.76 -2.34
N TYR A 7 18.11 6.92 -3.15
CA TYR A 7 17.45 5.89 -3.95
C TYR A 7 16.79 4.81 -3.08
N ILE A 8 17.45 4.37 -2.01
CA ILE A 8 16.87 3.44 -1.02
C ILE A 8 15.59 4.05 -0.43
N VAL A 9 15.68 5.28 0.08
CA VAL A 9 14.55 5.96 0.75
C VAL A 9 13.41 6.23 -0.23
N ALA A 10 13.70 6.87 -1.38
CA ALA A 10 12.69 7.19 -2.38
C ALA A 10 11.97 5.96 -2.92
N SER A 11 12.71 4.85 -3.14
CA SER A 11 12.10 3.60 -3.60
C SER A 11 11.20 2.99 -2.51
N ALA A 12 11.65 2.98 -1.25
CA ALA A 12 10.82 2.47 -0.16
C ALA A 12 9.57 3.32 0.08
N HIS A 13 9.64 4.65 -0.04
CA HIS A 13 8.46 5.53 0.07
C HIS A 13 7.50 5.37 -1.11
N LEU A 14 7.99 5.22 -2.35
CA LEU A 14 7.12 5.03 -3.51
C LEU A 14 6.46 3.64 -3.55
N TYR A 15 7.14 2.62 -3.05
CA TYR A 15 6.71 1.23 -3.20
C TYR A 15 6.19 0.59 -1.91
N GLY A 16 6.42 1.20 -0.75
CA GLY A 16 6.21 0.63 0.58
C GLY A 16 7.20 -0.49 0.94
N VAL A 17 7.48 -1.38 -0.02
CA VAL A 17 8.49 -2.45 0.06
C VAL A 17 9.20 -2.58 -1.30
N VAL A 18 10.52 -2.73 -1.27
CA VAL A 18 11.36 -2.90 -2.46
C VAL A 18 12.54 -3.84 -2.19
N PRO A 19 12.80 -4.84 -3.05
CA PRO A 19 14.01 -5.66 -2.94
C PRO A 19 15.28 -4.82 -3.11
N LYS A 20 16.37 -5.20 -2.43
CA LYS A 20 17.68 -4.52 -2.57
C LYS A 20 18.17 -4.51 -4.02
N GLU A 21 17.97 -5.60 -4.74
CA GLU A 21 18.36 -5.76 -6.15
C GLU A 21 17.63 -4.75 -7.03
N VAL A 22 16.34 -4.51 -6.78
CA VAL A 22 15.56 -3.53 -7.53
C VAL A 22 16.06 -2.11 -7.31
N VAL A 23 16.56 -1.79 -6.11
CA VAL A 23 17.18 -0.49 -5.85
C VAL A 23 18.48 -0.34 -6.66
N ALA A 24 19.31 -1.39 -6.70
CA ALA A 24 20.52 -1.39 -7.52
C ALA A 24 20.19 -1.21 -9.02
N ASP A 25 19.20 -1.96 -9.53
CA ASP A 25 18.75 -1.88 -10.92
C ASP A 25 18.27 -0.46 -11.28
N ILE A 26 17.39 0.13 -10.46
CA ILE A 26 16.88 1.49 -10.70
C ILE A 26 18.00 2.54 -10.62
N TYR A 27 18.94 2.38 -9.68
CA TYR A 27 20.10 3.27 -9.59
C TYR A 27 20.95 3.20 -10.87
N ASN A 28 21.27 1.98 -11.29
CA ASN A 28 22.13 1.71 -12.44
C ASN A 28 21.52 2.17 -13.77
N ASP A 29 20.21 2.02 -13.94
CA ASP A 29 19.48 2.50 -15.12
C ASP A 29 19.47 4.03 -15.24
N GLN A 30 19.64 4.75 -14.12
CA GLN A 30 19.46 6.21 -14.04
C GLN A 30 20.75 6.99 -13.79
N ASN A 31 21.90 6.32 -13.62
CA ASN A 31 23.18 6.93 -13.26
C ASN A 31 24.33 6.34 -14.08
N GLU A 32 25.33 7.17 -14.38
CA GLU A 32 26.53 6.70 -15.09
C GLU A 32 27.40 5.79 -14.21
N GLU A 33 27.56 6.15 -12.93
CA GLU A 33 28.22 5.31 -11.94
C GLU A 33 27.31 4.13 -11.59
N GLN A 34 27.87 2.93 -11.63
CA GLN A 34 27.15 1.69 -11.38
C GLN A 34 27.48 1.14 -10.00
N VAL A 35 26.50 0.52 -9.36
CA VAL A 35 26.61 -0.10 -8.04
C VAL A 35 26.24 -1.57 -8.11
N THR A 36 26.89 -2.37 -7.29
CA THR A 36 26.54 -3.77 -7.05
C THR A 36 25.53 -3.89 -5.90
N LEU A 37 24.97 -5.08 -5.70
CA LEU A 37 24.14 -5.37 -4.53
C LEU A 37 24.91 -5.18 -3.22
N GLU A 38 26.20 -5.56 -3.19
CA GLU A 38 27.07 -5.38 -2.02
C GLU A 38 27.30 -3.90 -1.69
N ASP A 39 27.38 -3.04 -2.71
CA ASP A 39 27.47 -1.59 -2.52
C ASP A 39 26.18 -1.03 -1.89
N VAL A 40 25.01 -1.52 -2.29
CA VAL A 40 23.71 -1.14 -1.68
C VAL A 40 23.67 -1.54 -0.20
N GLU A 41 24.07 -2.76 0.12
CA GLU A 41 24.11 -3.26 1.51
C GLU A 41 25.11 -2.48 2.37
N THR A 42 26.32 -2.28 1.85
CA THR A 42 27.38 -1.52 2.53
C THR A 42 26.92 -0.08 2.77
N ASN A 43 26.36 0.57 1.74
CA ASN A 43 25.83 1.92 1.86
C ASN A 43 24.71 2.01 2.91
N PHE A 44 23.81 1.03 2.96
CA PHE A 44 22.77 0.98 3.99
C PHE A 44 23.39 0.90 5.39
N LEU A 45 24.36 0.00 5.61
CA LEU A 45 25.00 -0.16 6.92
C LEU A 45 25.74 1.12 7.36
N GLU A 46 26.45 1.77 6.46
CA GLU A 46 27.18 3.01 6.73
C GLU A 46 26.26 4.21 6.99
N ASN A 47 25.10 4.26 6.33
CA ASN A 47 24.15 5.38 6.40
C ASN A 47 22.88 5.04 7.18
N ARG A 48 22.88 3.92 7.92
CA ARG A 48 21.69 3.32 8.56
C ARG A 48 20.89 4.31 9.37
N GLN A 49 21.55 5.10 10.22
CA GLN A 49 20.87 6.08 11.06
C GLN A 49 20.11 7.14 10.26
N ALA A 50 20.62 7.55 9.11
CA ALA A 50 19.95 8.54 8.26
C ALA A 50 18.75 7.93 7.52
N ILE A 51 18.87 6.68 7.07
CA ILE A 51 17.82 5.95 6.35
C ILE A 51 16.68 5.56 7.31
N GLU A 52 16.98 5.06 8.51
CA GLU A 52 15.97 4.72 9.53
C GLU A 52 15.26 5.97 10.07
N LYS A 53 15.93 7.14 10.11
CA LYS A 53 15.28 8.43 10.43
C LYS A 53 14.27 8.85 9.36
N ALA A 54 14.39 8.32 8.15
CA ALA A 54 13.41 8.47 7.08
C ALA A 54 12.43 7.28 7.08
N PHE A 55 12.25 6.56 8.19
CA PHE A 55 11.27 5.48 8.34
C PHE A 55 11.47 4.28 7.41
N VAL A 56 12.70 4.06 6.92
CA VAL A 56 13.04 2.92 6.05
C VAL A 56 13.97 1.96 6.77
N TYR A 57 13.59 0.69 6.79
CA TYR A 57 14.34 -0.38 7.45
C TYR A 57 14.59 -1.54 6.48
N LEU A 58 15.64 -2.32 6.76
CA LEU A 58 15.93 -3.55 6.04
C LEU A 58 15.33 -4.73 6.81
N GLU A 59 14.42 -5.46 6.15
CA GLU A 59 13.82 -6.71 6.65
C GLU A 59 14.04 -7.80 5.58
N ASP A 60 14.72 -8.88 5.96
CA ASP A 60 15.25 -9.89 5.03
C ASP A 60 16.03 -9.23 3.87
N GLU A 61 15.60 -9.47 2.63
CA GLU A 61 16.22 -8.94 1.41
C GLU A 61 15.55 -7.64 0.89
N HIS A 62 14.72 -6.98 1.71
CA HIS A 62 13.87 -5.86 1.27
C HIS A 62 14.03 -4.62 2.15
N PHE A 63 14.11 -3.46 1.51
CA PHE A 63 13.84 -2.20 2.18
C PHE A 63 12.33 -2.01 2.30
N ALA A 64 11.86 -1.69 3.50
CA ALA A 64 10.46 -1.52 3.81
C ALA A 64 10.25 -0.23 4.61
N HIS A 65 9.16 0.47 4.29
CA HIS A 65 8.68 1.58 5.07
C HIS A 65 8.10 1.10 6.42
N ASP A 66 8.30 1.87 7.49
CA ASP A 66 7.89 1.55 8.87
C ASP A 66 6.41 1.16 8.99
N THR A 67 5.56 1.83 8.21
CA THR A 67 4.12 1.55 8.19
C THR A 67 3.82 0.12 7.75
N ILE A 68 4.55 -0.42 6.77
CA ILE A 68 4.36 -1.81 6.35
C ILE A 68 4.80 -2.77 7.45
N LEU A 69 5.98 -2.54 8.04
CA LEU A 69 6.50 -3.41 9.09
C LEU A 69 5.59 -3.42 10.33
N THR A 70 4.98 -2.27 10.64
CA THR A 70 4.12 -2.11 11.81
C THR A 70 2.72 -2.70 11.62
N PHE A 71 2.11 -2.58 10.43
CA PHE A 71 0.68 -2.88 10.25
C PHE A 71 0.36 -4.07 9.33
N ASP A 72 1.00 -4.18 8.17
CA ASP A 72 0.69 -5.22 7.17
C ASP A 72 1.60 -6.44 7.30
N GLY A 73 2.88 -6.21 7.60
CA GLY A 73 3.95 -7.19 7.55
C GLY A 73 4.47 -7.43 6.13
N LEU A 74 5.78 -7.70 6.03
CA LEU A 74 6.50 -7.87 4.76
C LEU A 74 5.84 -8.90 3.82
N ALA A 75 5.54 -10.10 4.33
CA ALA A 75 5.00 -11.19 3.50
C ALA A 75 3.62 -10.86 2.87
N ALA A 76 2.72 -10.22 3.63
CA ALA A 76 1.41 -9.83 3.12
C ALA A 76 1.54 -8.75 2.04
N MET A 77 2.52 -7.86 2.18
CA MET A 77 2.79 -6.82 1.20
C MET A 77 3.32 -7.40 -0.11
N LEU A 78 4.29 -8.32 -0.02
CA LEU A 78 4.84 -9.02 -1.19
C LEU A 78 3.77 -9.83 -1.94
N GLU A 79 2.82 -10.46 -1.23
CA GLU A 79 1.68 -11.14 -1.87
C GLU A 79 0.80 -10.17 -2.68
N LYS A 80 0.53 -8.97 -2.16
CA LYS A 80 -0.26 -7.94 -2.86
C LYS A 80 0.47 -7.41 -4.10
N GLN A 81 1.80 -7.28 -4.05
CA GLN A 81 2.64 -6.80 -5.14
C GLN A 81 2.93 -7.86 -6.21
N ALA A 82 2.80 -9.14 -5.87
CA ALA A 82 3.18 -10.25 -6.73
C ALA A 82 2.48 -10.21 -8.10
N GLY A 83 3.28 -10.39 -9.15
CA GLY A 83 2.79 -10.46 -10.54
C GLY A 83 2.38 -9.12 -11.16
N LYS A 84 2.53 -8.00 -10.44
CA LYS A 84 2.29 -6.64 -10.97
C LYS A 84 3.61 -6.03 -11.45
N PRO A 85 3.60 -5.20 -12.52
CA PRO A 85 4.78 -4.49 -12.97
C PRO A 85 5.12 -3.40 -11.96
N ARG A 86 6.33 -2.85 -12.05
CA ARG A 86 6.78 -1.73 -11.22
C ARG A 86 6.74 -0.44 -12.03
N TYR A 87 6.16 0.59 -11.45
CA TYR A 87 6.24 1.93 -12.00
C TYR A 87 7.61 2.50 -11.69
N ILE A 88 8.42 2.82 -12.69
CA ILE A 88 9.74 3.43 -12.49
C ILE A 88 9.69 4.85 -13.04
N PRO A 89 9.58 5.89 -12.19
CA PRO A 89 9.62 7.28 -12.65
C PRO A 89 11.03 7.70 -13.05
N GLU A 90 11.13 8.77 -13.82
CA GLU A 90 12.40 9.44 -14.12
C GLU A 90 13.12 9.85 -12.82
N LYS A 91 14.46 9.92 -12.87
CA LYS A 91 15.32 10.20 -11.70
C LYS A 91 14.84 11.37 -10.84
N ASN A 92 14.56 12.52 -11.45
CA ASN A 92 14.15 13.72 -10.72
C ASN A 92 12.76 13.60 -10.10
N GLU A 93 11.89 12.76 -10.67
CA GLU A 93 10.56 12.48 -10.11
C GLU A 93 10.68 11.44 -8.98
N LEU A 94 11.49 10.40 -9.14
CA LEU A 94 11.78 9.43 -8.08
C LEU A 94 12.33 10.12 -6.83
N LEU A 95 13.34 10.98 -6.98
CA LEU A 95 14.02 11.59 -5.84
C LEU A 95 13.15 12.59 -5.05
N LYS A 96 11.96 12.97 -5.54
CA LYS A 96 11.00 13.73 -4.72
C LYS A 96 10.46 12.90 -3.56
N TYR A 97 10.35 11.58 -3.74
CA TYR A 97 9.92 10.65 -2.70
C TYR A 97 10.97 10.47 -1.59
N VAL A 98 12.13 11.15 -1.61
CA VAL A 98 13.01 11.23 -0.42
C VAL A 98 12.28 11.93 0.74
N ASP A 99 11.39 12.87 0.43
CA ASP A 99 10.46 13.44 1.41
C ASP A 99 9.28 12.48 1.59
N ASP A 100 9.13 11.93 2.79
CA ASP A 100 8.03 11.00 3.15
C ASP A 100 6.64 11.67 3.05
N PHE A 101 6.58 13.01 3.08
CA PHE A 101 5.33 13.75 2.91
C PHE A 101 5.04 14.09 1.44
N TYR A 102 5.95 13.76 0.52
CA TYR A 102 5.74 14.02 -0.89
C TYR A 102 4.72 13.06 -1.49
N PHE A 103 3.79 13.61 -2.27
CA PHE A 103 2.93 12.85 -3.17
C PHE A 103 2.62 13.64 -4.43
N GLU A 104 2.27 12.93 -5.50
CA GLU A 104 1.84 13.53 -6.76
C GLU A 104 0.47 14.23 -6.63
N GLN A 105 0.46 15.56 -6.65
CA GLN A 105 -0.78 16.35 -6.72
C GLN A 105 -1.36 16.32 -8.14
N ASN A 106 -2.19 15.32 -8.40
CA ASN A 106 -2.91 15.18 -9.67
C ASN A 106 -4.22 16.01 -9.70
N ALA A 107 -4.82 16.14 -10.89
CA ALA A 107 -6.05 16.92 -11.07
C ALA A 107 -7.24 16.44 -10.20
N ALA A 108 -7.31 15.15 -9.85
CA ALA A 108 -8.35 14.64 -8.97
C ALA A 108 -8.14 15.07 -7.51
N TYR A 109 -6.88 15.21 -7.07
CA TYR A 109 -6.54 15.78 -5.76
C TYR A 109 -6.96 17.25 -5.70
N THR A 110 -6.56 18.06 -6.69
CA THR A 110 -6.96 19.48 -6.77
C THR A 110 -8.48 19.64 -6.76
N THR A 111 -9.20 18.81 -7.53
CA THR A 111 -10.67 18.83 -7.55
C THR A 111 -11.30 18.54 -6.19
N LEU A 112 -10.74 17.58 -5.43
CA LEU A 112 -11.20 17.29 -4.08
C LEU A 112 -10.88 18.45 -3.14
N TYR A 113 -9.65 18.95 -3.18
CA TYR A 113 -9.17 20.05 -2.34
C TYR A 113 -10.01 21.30 -2.51
N ASP A 114 -10.22 21.77 -3.74
CA ASP A 114 -11.00 22.98 -4.03
C ASP A 114 -12.44 22.83 -3.51
N TYR A 115 -13.05 21.65 -3.70
CA TYR A 115 -14.39 21.39 -3.19
C TYR A 115 -14.44 21.44 -1.66
N VAL A 116 -13.48 20.81 -0.97
CA VAL A 116 -13.40 20.82 0.49
C VAL A 116 -13.24 22.26 0.98
N LEU A 117 -12.26 22.99 0.43
CA LEU A 117 -11.93 24.37 0.76
C LEU A 117 -13.17 25.27 0.68
N GLU A 118 -13.85 25.26 -0.47
CA GLU A 118 -14.96 26.19 -0.73
C GLU A 118 -16.26 25.78 -0.05
N ASN A 119 -16.53 24.46 0.07
CA ASN A 119 -17.89 23.99 0.40
C ASN A 119 -18.01 23.34 1.78
N LEU A 120 -16.90 22.88 2.38
CA LEU A 120 -16.92 22.11 3.62
C LEU A 120 -16.19 22.79 4.79
N VAL A 121 -15.24 23.69 4.51
CA VAL A 121 -14.45 24.37 5.55
C VAL A 121 -14.38 25.89 5.38
N ASP A 122 -15.28 26.47 4.60
CA ASP A 122 -15.49 27.93 4.47
C ASP A 122 -14.21 28.73 4.18
N GLY A 123 -13.35 28.20 3.31
CA GLY A 123 -12.09 28.84 2.89
C GLY A 123 -10.88 28.59 3.81
N ASP A 124 -11.02 27.77 4.85
CA ASP A 124 -9.91 27.39 5.73
C ASP A 124 -8.95 26.41 5.01
N SER A 125 -7.87 26.95 4.45
CA SER A 125 -6.87 26.18 3.72
C SER A 125 -6.16 25.14 4.58
N PHE A 126 -5.87 25.46 5.85
CA PHE A 126 -5.24 24.50 6.75
C PHE A 126 -6.11 23.27 6.94
N ARG A 127 -7.41 23.46 7.18
CA ARG A 127 -8.35 22.33 7.33
C ARG A 127 -8.57 21.57 6.02
N ALA A 128 -8.61 22.26 4.88
CA ALA A 128 -8.74 21.62 3.58
C ALA A 128 -7.53 20.73 3.27
N THR A 129 -6.32 21.25 3.46
CA THR A 129 -5.06 20.51 3.32
C THR A 129 -5.06 19.31 4.23
N ALA A 130 -5.32 19.52 5.52
CA ALA A 130 -5.29 18.47 6.53
C ALA A 130 -6.22 17.30 6.16
N VAL A 131 -7.46 17.55 5.72
CA VAL A 131 -8.39 16.48 5.33
C VAL A 131 -7.95 15.79 4.04
N CYS A 132 -7.51 16.55 3.03
CA CYS A 132 -7.19 15.99 1.72
C CYS A 132 -5.91 15.17 1.74
N GLU A 133 -4.89 15.60 2.49
CA GLU A 133 -3.63 14.86 2.66
C GLU A 133 -3.86 13.55 3.44
N ASP A 134 -4.71 13.54 4.46
CA ASP A 134 -5.09 12.30 5.15
C ASP A 134 -5.81 11.32 4.21
N VAL A 135 -6.76 11.83 3.41
CA VAL A 135 -7.44 11.00 2.42
C VAL A 135 -6.43 10.45 1.41
N GLN A 136 -5.50 11.27 0.93
CA GLN A 136 -4.43 10.88 0.01
C GLN A 136 -3.55 9.76 0.59
N GLY A 137 -2.96 9.96 1.77
CA GLY A 137 -2.08 8.97 2.40
C GLY A 137 -2.81 7.67 2.74
N MET A 138 -4.08 7.75 3.17
CA MET A 138 -4.89 6.55 3.39
C MET A 138 -5.20 5.80 2.09
N ILE A 139 -5.31 6.50 0.95
CA ILE A 139 -5.45 5.86 -0.35
C ILE A 139 -4.16 5.14 -0.72
N GLU A 140 -3.00 5.75 -0.54
CA GLU A 140 -1.68 5.20 -0.88
C GLU A 140 -1.42 3.81 -0.26
N VAL A 141 -1.83 3.64 1.01
CA VAL A 141 -1.78 2.36 1.74
C VAL A 141 -3.00 1.44 1.47
N ASN A 142 -3.74 1.71 0.40
CA ASN A 142 -4.91 0.97 -0.08
C ASN A 142 -6.02 0.77 0.97
N THR A 143 -6.32 1.82 1.74
CA THR A 143 -7.36 1.75 2.78
C THR A 143 -8.77 1.58 2.18
N ARG A 144 -9.63 0.88 2.92
CA ARG A 144 -11.05 0.70 2.56
C ARG A 144 -11.79 2.03 2.48
N PHE A 145 -12.63 2.16 1.45
CA PHE A 145 -13.42 3.36 1.16
C PHE A 145 -14.21 3.94 2.34
N LYS A 146 -14.75 3.08 3.22
CA LYS A 146 -15.48 3.55 4.41
C LYS A 146 -14.61 4.39 5.33
N ALA A 147 -13.35 4.01 5.54
CA ALA A 147 -12.43 4.75 6.39
C ALA A 147 -12.00 6.07 5.74
N LEU A 148 -11.83 6.11 4.41
CA LEU A 148 -11.61 7.37 3.67
C LEU A 148 -12.74 8.38 3.91
N MET A 149 -13.99 7.91 3.93
CA MET A 149 -15.13 8.78 4.24
C MET A 149 -15.17 9.23 5.71
N ASN A 150 -14.57 8.45 6.63
CA ASN A 150 -14.54 8.77 8.05
C ASN A 150 -13.53 9.89 8.36
N VAL A 151 -12.45 10.04 7.59
CA VAL A 151 -11.45 11.11 7.73
C VAL A 151 -12.10 12.48 7.92
N PHE A 152 -13.13 12.78 7.11
CA PHE A 152 -13.87 14.03 7.20
C PHE A 152 -14.46 14.23 8.59
N THR A 153 -15.12 13.22 9.13
CA THR A 153 -15.73 13.30 10.47
C THR A 153 -14.66 13.35 11.56
N ASP A 154 -13.60 12.56 11.43
CA ASP A 154 -12.49 12.50 12.40
C ASP A 154 -11.73 13.85 12.46
N ARG A 155 -11.68 14.59 11.35
CA ARG A 155 -11.15 15.96 11.24
C ARG A 155 -12.19 17.06 11.52
N GLY A 156 -13.35 16.70 12.07
CA GLY A 156 -14.40 17.65 12.43
C GLY A 156 -15.07 18.36 11.25
N VAL A 157 -15.00 17.78 10.05
CA VAL A 157 -15.67 18.25 8.83
C VAL A 157 -16.98 17.48 8.64
N THR A 158 -18.09 18.21 8.63
CA THR A 158 -19.43 17.63 8.53
C THR A 158 -20.06 17.92 7.17
N PHE A 159 -20.84 16.96 6.66
CA PHE A 159 -21.60 17.16 5.43
C PHE A 159 -22.99 17.74 5.77
N LYS A 160 -23.36 18.86 5.13
CA LYS A 160 -24.67 19.53 5.26
C LYS A 160 -25.82 18.69 4.69
N GLY A 161 -25.52 17.66 3.90
CA GLY A 161 -26.55 16.74 3.41
C GLY A 161 -26.02 15.63 2.48
N ARG A 162 -26.92 14.74 2.08
CA ARG A 162 -26.63 13.56 1.24
C ARG A 162 -25.91 13.91 -0.06
N LYS A 163 -26.31 14.98 -0.74
CA LYS A 163 -25.72 15.43 -2.01
C LYS A 163 -24.24 15.80 -1.89
N GLN A 164 -23.83 16.42 -0.78
CA GLN A 164 -22.41 16.73 -0.54
C GLN A 164 -21.62 15.44 -0.31
N LYS A 165 -22.14 14.54 0.53
CA LYS A 165 -21.51 13.24 0.79
C LYS A 165 -21.33 12.41 -0.48
N GLU A 166 -22.34 12.39 -1.36
CA GLU A 166 -22.27 11.69 -2.66
C GLU A 166 -21.30 12.36 -3.64
N THR A 167 -21.18 13.70 -3.60
CA THR A 167 -20.20 14.44 -4.40
C THR A 167 -18.77 14.12 -3.96
N VAL A 168 -18.48 14.23 -2.66
CA VAL A 168 -17.18 13.86 -2.09
C VAL A 168 -16.87 12.38 -2.37
N SER A 169 -17.85 11.49 -2.23
CA SER A 169 -17.66 10.06 -2.53
C SER A 169 -17.19 9.82 -3.97
N ARG A 170 -17.71 10.58 -4.95
CA ARG A 170 -17.25 10.48 -6.35
C ARG A 170 -15.85 11.04 -6.53
N MET A 171 -15.51 12.15 -5.87
CA MET A 171 -14.18 12.76 -5.92
C MET A 171 -13.11 11.84 -5.31
N ILE A 172 -13.38 11.21 -4.16
CA ILE A 172 -12.49 10.22 -3.56
C ILE A 172 -12.28 9.03 -4.50
N LYS A 173 -13.34 8.52 -5.14
CA LYS A 173 -13.19 7.43 -6.14
C LYS A 173 -12.37 7.83 -7.35
N ALA A 174 -12.48 9.09 -7.79
CA ALA A 174 -11.63 9.61 -8.86
C ALA A 174 -10.17 9.67 -8.39
N LEU A 175 -9.93 10.18 -7.17
CA LEU A 175 -8.59 10.22 -6.58
C LEU A 175 -7.98 8.83 -6.42
N GLN A 176 -8.73 7.84 -5.90
CA GLN A 176 -8.30 6.45 -5.80
C GLN A 176 -7.82 5.82 -7.11
N ASN A 177 -8.28 6.32 -8.25
CA ASN A 177 -7.84 5.84 -9.56
C ASN A 177 -6.51 6.47 -10.02
N ASN A 178 -6.10 7.59 -9.43
CA ASN A 178 -4.96 8.40 -9.88
C ASN A 178 -3.85 8.54 -8.82
N VAL A 179 -3.96 7.86 -7.68
CA VAL A 179 -2.92 7.80 -6.64
C VAL A 179 -2.05 6.57 -6.85
N ARG A 180 -0.74 6.73 -6.68
CA ARG A 180 0.28 5.68 -6.65
C ARG A 180 0.02 4.78 -5.44
N LEU A 181 0.01 3.47 -5.63
CA LEU A 181 -0.28 2.52 -4.55
C LEU A 181 0.91 1.62 -4.29
N TRP A 182 1.27 1.45 -3.02
CA TRP A 182 2.32 0.52 -2.62
C TRP A 182 1.96 -0.93 -3.01
N ASP A 183 0.70 -1.32 -2.83
CA ASP A 183 0.14 -2.61 -3.28
C ASP A 183 0.36 -2.87 -4.78
N ASN A 184 0.54 -1.82 -5.58
CA ASN A 184 0.66 -1.87 -7.03
C ASN A 184 2.08 -1.55 -7.52
N ASN A 185 3.11 -1.69 -6.67
CA ASN A 185 4.50 -1.34 -6.99
C ASN A 185 4.61 0.08 -7.57
N GLY A 186 3.92 1.04 -6.97
CA GLY A 186 3.94 2.44 -7.40
C GLY A 186 3.08 2.73 -8.62
N HIS A 187 2.29 1.80 -9.16
CA HIS A 187 1.30 2.15 -10.20
C HIS A 187 0.01 2.70 -9.60
N THR A 188 -0.68 3.54 -10.38
CA THR A 188 -2.07 3.90 -10.07
C THR A 188 -3.02 2.77 -10.45
N ASN A 189 -4.22 2.74 -9.86
CA ASN A 189 -5.26 1.79 -10.28
C ASN A 189 -5.66 1.99 -11.75
N LYS A 190 -5.69 3.23 -12.24
CA LYS A 190 -6.02 3.52 -13.64
C LYS A 190 -4.98 2.91 -14.60
N GLU A 191 -3.70 3.13 -14.32
CA GLU A 191 -2.60 2.61 -15.16
C GLU A 191 -2.60 1.08 -15.23
N LEU A 192 -2.69 0.38 -14.10
CA LEU A 192 -2.72 -1.09 -14.11
C LEU A 192 -3.94 -1.63 -14.86
N LYS A 193 -5.10 -0.98 -14.71
CA LYS A 193 -6.30 -1.36 -15.46
C LYS A 193 -6.12 -1.17 -16.96
N GLU A 194 -5.52 -0.07 -17.38
CA GLU A 194 -5.21 0.22 -18.79
C GLU A 194 -4.20 -0.79 -19.38
N GLN A 195 -3.31 -1.31 -18.53
CA GLN A 195 -2.39 -2.40 -18.88
C GLN A 195 -3.01 -3.81 -18.81
N GLY A 196 -4.31 -3.92 -18.49
CA GLY A 196 -5.04 -5.20 -18.49
C GLY A 196 -4.94 -6.00 -17.19
N TYR A 197 -4.39 -5.43 -16.11
CA TYR A 197 -4.39 -6.09 -14.81
C TYR A 197 -5.79 -6.06 -14.19
N ASN A 198 -6.28 -7.24 -13.79
CA ASN A 198 -7.52 -7.34 -13.04
C ASN A 198 -7.29 -6.87 -11.60
N LEU A 199 -7.59 -5.58 -11.37
CA LEU A 199 -7.82 -5.02 -10.05
C LEU A 199 -9.17 -5.50 -9.52
N SER A 200 -9.39 -6.82 -9.51
CA SER A 200 -10.42 -7.36 -8.64
C SER A 200 -10.00 -6.91 -7.26
N SER A 201 -10.75 -5.97 -6.69
CA SER A 201 -10.70 -5.69 -5.27
C SER A 201 -10.61 -7.04 -4.61
N HIS A 202 -9.45 -7.35 -4.03
CA HIS A 202 -9.43 -8.30 -2.95
C HIS A 202 -10.29 -7.61 -1.92
N SER A 203 -11.61 -7.84 -2.03
CA SER A 203 -12.43 -8.00 -0.87
C SER A 203 -11.64 -9.02 -0.08
N SER A 204 -10.80 -8.52 0.82
CA SER A 204 -10.44 -9.26 2.00
C SER A 204 -11.82 -9.66 2.50
N LYS A 205 -12.19 -10.92 2.25
CA LYS A 205 -13.10 -11.63 3.11
C LYS A 205 -12.37 -11.69 4.44
N VAL A 206 -12.28 -10.55 5.12
CA VAL A 206 -12.30 -10.51 6.57
C VAL A 206 -13.75 -10.84 6.91
N SER A 207 -14.08 -12.12 6.69
CA SER A 207 -15.13 -12.78 7.43
C SER A 207 -14.58 -12.89 8.84
N GLY A 208 -14.74 -11.80 9.61
CA GLY A 208 -14.82 -11.86 11.05
C GLY A 208 -16.05 -12.66 11.42
N THR A 209 -15.93 -13.99 11.28
CA THR A 209 -16.72 -15.02 11.94
C THR A 209 -15.90 -16.29 11.73
N SER A 210 -15.45 -16.86 12.84
CA SER A 210 -14.87 -18.20 12.89
C SER A 210 -15.82 -19.19 12.21
N GLN A 211 -15.58 -19.46 10.93
CA GLN A 211 -16.11 -20.62 10.24
C GLN A 211 -14.91 -21.37 9.71
N THR A 212 -14.47 -22.36 10.47
CA THR A 212 -13.66 -23.47 9.97
C THR A 212 -14.17 -23.82 8.58
N LYS A 213 -13.36 -23.57 7.53
CA LYS A 213 -13.61 -24.06 6.17
C LYS A 213 -13.99 -25.53 6.32
N LYS A 214 -15.24 -25.90 6.04
CA LYS A 214 -15.68 -27.29 6.12
C LYS A 214 -14.88 -28.05 5.07
N LEU A 215 -13.87 -28.81 5.49
CA LEU A 215 -13.13 -29.73 4.63
C LEU A 215 -14.13 -30.66 3.93
N GLY A 216 -14.08 -30.70 2.61
CA GLY A 216 -14.83 -31.63 1.80
C GLY A 216 -14.39 -33.06 2.08
N ARG A 217 -15.30 -34.03 1.98
CA ARG A 217 -15.01 -35.46 2.25
C ARG A 217 -13.80 -36.00 1.47
N ASN A 218 -13.51 -35.45 0.29
CA ASN A 218 -12.43 -35.91 -0.58
C ASN A 218 -11.14 -35.08 -0.49
N ASP A 219 -11.11 -33.98 0.27
CA ASP A 219 -9.96 -33.07 0.38
C ASP A 219 -8.81 -33.73 1.16
N PRO A 220 -7.55 -33.29 0.97
CA PRO A 220 -6.44 -33.69 1.83
C PRO A 220 -6.75 -33.43 3.31
N CYS A 221 -6.44 -34.39 4.18
CA CYS A 221 -6.76 -34.30 5.60
C CYS A 221 -5.86 -33.28 6.32
N HIS A 222 -6.46 -32.47 7.20
CA HIS A 222 -5.77 -31.41 7.97
C HIS A 222 -4.66 -31.90 8.91
N CYS A 223 -4.63 -33.18 9.26
CA CYS A 223 -3.60 -33.74 10.14
C CYS A 223 -2.26 -34.04 9.44
N GLY A 224 -2.09 -33.62 8.18
CA GLY A 224 -0.85 -33.83 7.42
C GLY A 224 -0.60 -35.26 6.96
N SER A 225 -1.59 -36.16 7.02
CA SER A 225 -1.38 -37.59 6.69
C SER A 225 -1.33 -37.92 5.19
N GLY A 226 -1.58 -36.94 4.31
CA GLY A 226 -1.70 -37.14 2.86
C GLY A 226 -2.96 -37.91 2.42
N LYS A 227 -3.80 -38.40 3.34
CA LYS A 227 -5.04 -39.14 3.02
C LYS A 227 -6.23 -38.19 2.80
N LYS A 228 -7.24 -38.62 2.05
CA LYS A 228 -8.53 -37.90 1.93
C LYS A 228 -9.23 -37.79 3.28
N TYR A 229 -9.89 -36.67 3.57
CA TYR A 229 -10.52 -36.37 4.87
C TYR A 229 -11.48 -37.46 5.34
N LYS A 230 -12.32 -37.99 4.45
CA LYS A 230 -13.27 -39.09 4.74
C LYS A 230 -12.60 -40.39 5.21
N LYS A 231 -11.31 -40.58 4.90
CA LYS A 231 -10.52 -41.78 5.27
C LYS A 231 -9.59 -41.51 6.46
N CYS A 232 -9.66 -40.34 7.09
CA CYS A 232 -8.75 -39.95 8.15
C CYS A 232 -9.48 -39.30 9.35
N CYS A 233 -9.51 -37.97 9.45
CA CYS A 233 -10.01 -37.29 10.65
C CYS A 233 -11.53 -37.10 10.71
N ILE A 234 -12.31 -37.46 9.66
CA ILE A 234 -13.75 -37.15 9.62
C ILE A 234 -14.54 -37.67 10.83
N ASN A 235 -14.27 -38.90 11.28
CA ASN A 235 -14.98 -39.50 12.42
C ASN A 235 -14.51 -38.90 13.76
N LYS A 236 -13.22 -38.58 13.87
CA LYS A 236 -12.63 -37.98 15.08
C LYS A 236 -13.18 -36.56 15.30
N ASP A 237 -13.32 -35.80 14.22
CA ASP A 237 -13.84 -34.45 14.26
C ASP A 237 -15.36 -34.43 14.49
N GLN A 238 -16.10 -35.41 13.98
CA GLN A 238 -17.53 -35.57 14.26
C GLN A 238 -17.78 -35.91 15.73
N GLN A 239 -16.97 -36.79 16.34
CA GLN A 239 -17.09 -37.12 17.77
C GLN A 239 -16.75 -35.93 18.68
N LYS A 240 -15.78 -35.10 18.30
CA LYS A 240 -15.44 -33.86 19.04
C LYS A 240 -16.54 -32.80 18.98
N LYS A 241 -17.37 -32.79 17.94
CA LYS A 241 -18.50 -31.86 17.79
C LYS A 241 -19.77 -32.33 18.49
N ALA A 242 -19.83 -33.61 18.90
CA ALA A 242 -20.94 -34.21 19.62
C ALA A 242 -20.73 -34.20 21.15
N ARG A 243 -19.60 -33.66 21.62
CA ARG A 243 -19.29 -33.34 23.02
C ARG A 243 -19.35 -31.83 23.19
#